data_AF-A0A061NJH2-F1
#
_entry.id   AF-A0A061NJH2-F1
#
_cell.length_a   1.000
_cell.length_b   1.000
_cell.length_c   1.000
_cell.angle_alpha   90.00
_cell.angle_beta   90.00
_cell.angle_gamma   90.00
#
_symmetry.space_group_name_H-M   'P 1'
#
loop_
_entity.id
_entity.type
_entity.pdbx_description
1 polymer ?
#
loop_
_entity_poly.entity_id
_entity_poly.type
_entity_poly.pdbx_seq_one_letter_code
_entity_poly.pdbx_strand_id
1 'polypeptide(L)'
;MNLWTPAEDRVAGMGGIITETADYRNHPHAIGYSFRFFATEMNDTDEVRLLAIDGARPTRENIANDSYPLSSEFYAITRAGEDDEKVATLVEWMIGPEGQTIVERTGYVANE
;
A
#
# COMPACT_ATOMS: atom_id res chain seq x y z
N MET A 1 11.78 27.54 -29.34
CA MET A 1 10.59 26.94 -28.70
C MET A 1 10.68 25.45 -28.99
N ASN A 2 11.16 24.66 -28.02
CA ASN A 2 11.30 23.20 -28.15
C ASN A 2 10.38 22.56 -27.09
N LEU A 3 9.42 21.79 -27.57
CA LEU A 3 8.50 20.99 -26.78
C LEU A 3 9.22 19.71 -26.36
N TRP A 4 9.68 19.66 -25.11
CA TRP A 4 9.99 18.38 -24.46
C TRP A 4 8.80 18.03 -23.57
N THR A 5 7.99 17.08 -24.01
CA THR A 5 7.12 16.31 -23.12
C THR A 5 8.02 15.43 -22.26
N PRO A 6 7.99 15.52 -20.92
CA PRO A 6 8.72 14.57 -20.08
C PRO A 6 8.28 13.16 -20.43
N ALA A 7 9.25 12.29 -20.67
CA ALA A 7 9.04 10.89 -20.98
C ALA A 7 8.48 10.21 -19.72
N GLU A 8 7.19 9.90 -19.76
CA GLU A 8 6.56 8.70 -19.18
C GLU A 8 7.04 8.33 -17.76
N ASP A 9 6.51 9.02 -16.74
CA ASP A 9 6.49 8.61 -15.32
C ASP A 9 5.64 7.34 -15.15
N ARG A 10 6.11 6.22 -15.70
CA ARG A 10 5.50 4.91 -15.47
C ARG A 10 6.43 4.13 -14.58
N VAL A 11 6.22 4.32 -13.29
CA VAL A 11 6.77 3.47 -12.26
C VAL A 11 6.42 2.02 -12.61
N ALA A 12 7.43 1.20 -12.91
CA ALA A 12 7.28 -0.17 -13.40
C ALA A 12 6.77 -1.17 -12.33
N GLY A 13 6.64 -0.71 -11.09
CA GLY A 13 6.14 -1.50 -9.97
C GLY A 13 6.36 -0.77 -8.64
N MET A 14 5.73 -1.25 -7.58
CA MET A 14 5.66 -0.50 -6.32
C MET A 14 7.01 -0.15 -5.67
N GLY A 15 8.06 -0.95 -5.88
CA GLY A 15 9.42 -0.62 -5.44
C GLY A 15 10.02 0.60 -6.15
N GLY A 16 9.61 0.86 -7.39
CA GLY A 16 10.01 2.07 -8.12
C GLY A 16 9.32 3.33 -7.59
N ILE A 17 8.17 3.23 -6.91
CA ILE A 17 7.60 4.39 -6.22
C ILE A 17 8.57 4.77 -5.11
N ILE A 18 9.07 3.83 -4.29
CA ILE A 18 10.09 4.18 -3.30
C ILE A 18 11.33 4.75 -3.96
N THR A 19 11.89 4.13 -5.00
CA THR A 19 13.11 4.70 -5.60
C THR A 19 12.88 6.10 -6.16
N GLU A 20 11.79 6.36 -6.87
CA GLU A 20 11.46 7.70 -7.40
C GLU A 20 10.94 8.68 -6.31
N THR A 21 10.38 8.16 -5.20
CA THR A 21 9.90 8.95 -4.04
C THR A 21 10.90 9.02 -2.87
N ALA A 22 12.02 8.31 -2.93
CA ALA A 22 13.16 8.38 -2.02
C ALA A 22 14.33 9.09 -2.73
N ASP A 23 14.42 8.98 -4.06
CA ASP A 23 14.95 10.04 -4.94
C ASP A 23 13.92 11.18 -5.15
N TYR A 24 12.83 11.21 -4.37
CA TYR A 24 12.20 12.48 -4.04
C TYR A 24 13.27 13.24 -3.28
N ARG A 25 13.99 14.05 -4.05
CA ARG A 25 14.97 15.00 -3.56
C ARG A 25 14.39 15.54 -2.27
N ASN A 26 15.01 15.18 -1.15
CA ASN A 26 14.60 15.54 0.20
C ASN A 26 14.80 17.05 0.36
N HIS A 27 14.04 17.79 -0.43
CA HIS A 27 14.05 19.21 -0.57
C HIS A 27 13.25 19.72 0.62
N PRO A 28 13.69 20.82 1.23
CA PRO A 28 12.89 21.46 2.25
C PRO A 28 11.48 21.73 1.70
N HIS A 29 10.45 21.36 2.47
CA HIS A 29 9.02 21.55 2.19
C HIS A 29 8.35 20.59 1.19
N ALA A 30 8.97 19.44 0.91
CA ALA A 30 8.43 18.48 -0.02
C ALA A 30 7.33 17.58 0.64
N ILE A 31 6.29 17.21 -0.12
CA ILE A 31 5.16 16.35 0.32
C ILE A 31 4.81 15.34 -0.77
N GLY A 32 4.64 14.08 -0.39
CA GLY A 32 4.31 12.99 -1.30
C GLY A 32 3.39 11.95 -0.66
N TYR A 33 3.00 10.96 -1.45
CA TYR A 33 2.22 9.81 -0.99
C TYR A 33 2.94 8.52 -1.39
N SER A 34 2.83 7.51 -0.53
CA SER A 34 3.34 6.16 -0.77
C SER A 34 2.50 5.18 0.03
N PHE A 35 2.66 3.88 -0.21
CA PHE A 35 2.01 2.90 0.65
C PHE A 35 2.68 2.89 2.02
N ARG A 36 1.85 2.69 3.06
CA ARG A 36 2.29 2.70 4.45
C ARG A 36 3.52 1.81 4.68
N PHE A 37 3.50 0.56 4.20
CA PHE A 37 4.61 -0.38 4.37
C PHE A 37 5.94 0.17 3.86
N PHE A 38 5.93 0.81 2.70
CA PHE A 38 7.12 1.38 2.09
C PHE A 38 7.66 2.58 2.88
N ALA A 39 6.78 3.41 3.38
CA ALA A 39 7.15 4.58 4.17
C ALA A 39 7.58 4.24 5.61
N THR A 40 7.15 3.10 6.17
CA THR A 40 7.46 2.72 7.57
C THR A 40 8.53 1.64 7.72
N GLU A 41 8.58 0.64 6.83
CA GLU A 41 9.44 -0.54 6.99
C GLU A 41 10.63 -0.56 6.01
N MET A 42 10.49 0.04 4.82
CA MET A 42 11.56 0.05 3.80
C MET A 42 12.40 1.33 3.83
N ASN A 43 11.95 2.36 4.54
CA ASN A 43 12.71 3.59 4.75
C ASN A 43 13.04 3.75 6.24
N ASP A 44 14.11 3.09 6.68
CA ASP A 44 14.62 3.08 8.07
C ASP A 44 15.32 4.40 8.45
N THR A 45 14.97 5.50 7.77
CA THR A 45 15.51 6.83 8.02
C THR A 45 14.42 7.70 8.64
N ASP A 46 14.70 8.29 9.80
CA ASP A 46 13.83 9.24 10.52
C ASP A 46 13.51 10.54 9.73
N GLU A 47 13.89 10.60 8.46
CA GLU A 47 13.77 11.78 7.60
C GLU A 47 12.35 11.96 7.04
N VAL A 48 11.53 10.89 7.01
CA VAL A 48 10.15 10.93 6.50
C VAL A 48 9.15 10.90 7.64
N ARG A 49 8.29 11.93 7.72
CA ARG A 49 7.22 12.03 8.72
C ARG A 49 5.86 11.74 8.09
N LEU A 50 5.13 10.79 8.67
CA LEU A 50 3.75 10.51 8.29
C LEU A 50 2.79 11.53 8.89
N LEU A 51 1.92 12.11 8.05
CA LEU A 51 0.91 13.06 8.46
C LEU A 51 -0.36 12.35 8.95
N ALA A 52 -1.01 12.94 9.95
CA ALA A 52 -2.37 12.56 10.31
C ALA A 52 -3.37 13.27 9.37
N ILE A 53 -4.42 12.55 8.99
CA ILE A 53 -5.52 13.09 8.19
C ILE A 53 -6.76 13.08 9.09
N ASP A 54 -7.44 14.23 9.21
CA ASP A 54 -8.63 14.40 10.07
C ASP A 54 -8.44 13.94 11.53
N GLY A 55 -7.22 14.07 12.05
CA GLY A 55 -6.85 13.64 13.40
C GLY A 55 -6.46 12.17 13.54
N ALA A 56 -6.66 11.34 12.50
CA ALA A 56 -6.24 9.95 12.47
C ALA A 56 -4.84 9.79 11.88
N ARG A 57 -3.95 9.07 12.59
CA ARG A 57 -2.64 8.67 12.06
C ARG A 57 -2.75 7.38 11.23
N PRO A 58 -1.87 7.14 10.25
CA PRO A 58 -1.83 5.89 9.48
C PRO A 58 -1.26 4.71 10.30
N THR A 59 -1.93 4.33 11.38
CA THR A 59 -1.58 3.15 12.20
C THR A 59 -2.33 1.92 11.70
N ARG A 60 -1.86 0.71 12.04
CA ARG A 60 -2.57 -0.54 11.71
C ARG A 60 -3.99 -0.54 12.29
N GLU A 61 -4.11 -0.11 13.56
CA GLU A 61 -5.38 0.03 14.27
C GLU A 61 -6.35 0.99 13.55
N ASN A 62 -5.89 2.19 13.18
CA ASN A 62 -6.76 3.18 12.54
C ASN A 62 -7.19 2.77 11.12
N ILE A 63 -6.38 1.96 10.44
CA ILE A 63 -6.73 1.40 9.13
C ILE A 63 -7.72 0.25 9.30
N ALA A 64 -7.52 -0.63 10.28
CA ALA A 64 -8.40 -1.77 10.54
C ALA A 64 -9.81 -1.36 10.99
N ASN A 65 -9.93 -0.23 11.70
CA ASN A 65 -11.21 0.29 12.20
C ASN A 65 -11.83 1.40 11.32
N ASP A 66 -11.33 1.58 10.09
CA ASP A 66 -11.78 2.58 9.11
C ASP A 66 -11.70 4.06 9.57
N SER A 67 -11.01 4.37 10.67
CA SER A 67 -10.85 5.76 11.13
C SER A 67 -9.81 6.54 10.34
N TYR A 68 -8.87 5.87 9.67
CA TYR A 68 -7.92 6.52 8.76
C TYR A 68 -8.52 6.60 7.35
N PRO A 69 -8.81 7.82 6.83
CA PRO A 69 -9.63 7.97 5.62
C PRO A 69 -8.94 7.61 4.30
N LEU A 70 -7.62 7.35 4.32
CA LEU A 70 -6.83 7.02 3.13
C LEU A 70 -6.34 5.56 3.20
N SER A 71 -7.28 4.62 3.24
CA SER A 71 -7.04 3.17 3.13
C SER A 71 -7.71 2.61 1.87
N SER A 72 -7.30 1.41 1.45
CA SER A 72 -7.92 0.66 0.36
C SER A 72 -7.90 -0.82 0.69
N GLU A 73 -8.95 -1.52 0.27
CA GLU A 73 -9.08 -2.96 0.42
C GLU A 73 -8.41 -3.72 -0.74
N PHE A 74 -8.03 -4.97 -0.47
CA PHE A 74 -7.61 -5.91 -1.50
C PHE A 74 -8.77 -6.85 -1.84
N TYR A 75 -9.00 -7.05 -3.14
CA TYR A 75 -10.07 -7.91 -3.62
C TYR A 75 -9.52 -9.12 -4.36
N ALA A 76 -9.99 -10.31 -4.01
CA ALA A 76 -9.89 -11.49 -4.88
C ALA A 76 -11.03 -11.44 -5.90
N ILE A 77 -10.69 -11.31 -7.19
CA ILE A 77 -11.68 -11.21 -8.27
C ILE A 77 -11.79 -12.57 -8.97
N THR A 78 -12.98 -13.14 -9.00
CA THR A 78 -13.30 -14.39 -9.70
C THR A 78 -14.25 -14.13 -10.87
N ARG A 79 -14.29 -15.07 -11.83
CA ARG A 79 -15.22 -14.99 -12.97
C ARG A 79 -16.63 -15.35 -12.49
N ALA A 80 -17.65 -14.60 -12.93
CA ALA A 80 -19.04 -14.96 -12.66
C ALA A 80 -19.39 -16.31 -13.30
N GLY A 81 -20.03 -17.20 -12.53
CA GLY A 81 -20.34 -18.58 -12.94
C GLY A 81 -19.16 -19.55 -12.86
N GLU A 82 -18.07 -19.17 -12.19
CA GLU A 82 -16.96 -20.06 -11.86
C GLU A 82 -17.31 -20.90 -10.62
N ASP A 83 -17.58 -22.19 -10.83
CA ASP A 83 -17.91 -23.16 -9.78
C ASP A 83 -16.71 -24.08 -9.43
N ASP A 84 -15.46 -23.65 -9.72
CA ASP A 84 -14.27 -24.44 -9.38
C ASP A 84 -14.00 -24.44 -7.86
N GLU A 85 -14.21 -25.60 -7.23
CA GLU A 85 -13.96 -25.84 -5.80
C GLU A 85 -12.54 -25.46 -5.35
N LYS A 86 -11.55 -25.53 -6.24
CA LYS A 86 -10.17 -25.14 -5.92
C LYS A 86 -10.03 -23.63 -5.77
N VAL A 87 -10.77 -22.85 -6.56
CA VAL A 87 -10.80 -21.39 -6.44
C VAL A 87 -11.42 -21.01 -5.11
N ALA A 88 -12.55 -21.62 -4.74
CA ALA A 88 -13.19 -21.40 -3.44
C ALA A 88 -12.24 -21.76 -2.29
N THR A 89 -11.61 -22.94 -2.35
CA THR A 89 -10.64 -23.40 -1.33
C THR A 89 -9.48 -22.43 -1.17
N LEU A 90 -8.96 -21.89 -2.27
CA LEU A 90 -7.86 -20.93 -2.23
C LEU A 90 -8.30 -19.59 -1.60
N VAL A 91 -9.48 -19.09 -1.95
CA VAL A 91 -10.04 -17.86 -1.36
C VAL A 91 -10.28 -18.04 0.14
N GLU A 92 -10.83 -19.18 0.56
CA GLU A 92 -11.02 -19.51 1.98
C GLU A 92 -9.68 -19.57 2.73
N TRP A 93 -8.64 -20.16 2.14
CA TRP A 93 -7.31 -20.17 2.74
C TRP A 93 -6.70 -18.77 2.86
N MET A 94 -6.89 -17.90 1.85
CA MET A 94 -6.40 -16.51 1.87
C MET A 94 -7.04 -15.69 2.99
N ILE A 95 -8.33 -15.87 3.25
CA ILE A 95 -9.03 -15.19 4.36
C ILE A 95 -8.84 -15.88 5.72
N GLY A 96 -8.28 -17.09 5.73
CA GLY A 96 -8.02 -17.86 6.93
C GLY A 96 -6.78 -17.39 7.72
N PRO A 97 -6.51 -18.02 8.89
CA PRO A 97 -5.45 -17.58 9.80
C PRO A 97 -4.05 -17.51 9.19
N GLU A 98 -3.70 -18.47 8.33
CA GLU A 98 -2.40 -18.49 7.66
C GLU A 98 -2.27 -17.35 6.65
N GLY A 99 -3.30 -17.12 5.83
CA GLY A 99 -3.33 -16.03 4.86
C GLY A 99 -3.24 -14.67 5.55
N GLN A 100 -4.02 -14.45 6.60
CA GLN A 100 -3.99 -13.20 7.38
C GLN A 100 -2.63 -12.98 8.07
N THR A 101 -2.01 -14.03 8.60
CA THR A 101 -0.64 -13.95 9.17
C THR A 101 0.38 -13.47 8.12
N ILE A 102 0.27 -13.94 6.88
CA ILE A 102 1.15 -13.50 5.78
C ILE A 102 0.91 -12.02 5.44
N VAL A 103 -0.35 -11.57 5.42
CA VAL A 103 -0.73 -10.16 5.18
C VAL A 103 -0.08 -9.24 6.23
N GLU A 104 -0.15 -9.59 7.51
CA GLU A 104 0.46 -8.77 8.58
C GLU A 104 1.97 -8.66 8.45
N ARG A 105 2.63 -9.79 8.18
CA ARG A 105 4.09 -9.91 8.03
C ARG A 105 4.64 -9.18 6.81
N THR A 106 3.80 -8.90 5.82
CA THR A 106 4.16 -8.14 4.61
C THR A 106 3.83 -6.65 4.73
N GLY A 107 3.39 -6.20 5.91
CA GLY A 107 3.19 -4.77 6.20
C GLY A 107 1.80 -4.23 5.95
N TYR A 108 0.90 -5.07 5.44
CA TYR A 108 -0.51 -4.76 5.25
C TYR A 108 -1.29 -5.05 6.53
N VAL A 109 -2.56 -4.63 6.53
CA VAL A 109 -3.47 -4.81 7.65
C VAL A 109 -4.34 -6.01 7.33
N ALA A 110 -4.34 -7.00 8.23
CA ALA A 110 -5.21 -8.17 8.13
C ALA A 110 -6.64 -7.81 8.52
N ASN A 111 -7.57 -8.61 8.00
CA ASN A 111 -8.97 -8.58 8.40
C ASN A 111 -9.13 -9.32 9.74
N GLU A 112 -10.10 -8.89 10.56
CA GLU A 112 -10.51 -9.60 11.78
C GLU A 112 -11.36 -10.85 11.48
#